data_AF-A0A2W4LY53-F1
#
_entry.id   AF-A0A2W4LY53-F1
#
_cell.length_a   1.000
_cell.length_b   1.000
_cell.length_c   1.000
_cell.angle_alpha   90.00
_cell.angle_beta   90.00
_cell.angle_gamma   90.00
#
_symmetry.space_group_name_H-M   'P 1'
#
loop_
_entity.id
_entity.type
_entity.pdbx_description
1 polymer ?
#
loop_
_entity_poly.entity_id
_entity_poly.type
_entity_poly.pdbx_seq_one_letter_code
_entity_poly.pdbx_strand_id
1 'polypeptide(L)'
;MSETILVPGTTSSAPAPVRNAGVIVDACNYYRAFCKALLAAKRYVLIAGWQFDSKVQLLRGPDADRASHPVELLPFLEYLCERRPDLDIYILAWDYSAVFALEREWMQRLIFEWTTPKAIHFHFDAEHAAGASHHEKMVVVDGELAFVGSVDLARSRWDDRAHDPDNPLRVERGVPQKPYHETMAFCTGDAARALTEHFAGRWLLATGEPLALPATSAARQRPPKVGDALPIHCRELAYARTRAETPRAPQLSEIRKLYERAIALAERLIYVETQYFTARSLHDALVERMRDRTRPRPEV
;
A
#
# COMPACT_ATOMS: atom_id res chain seq x y z
N MET A 1 11.23 -20.61 24.12
CA MET A 1 11.20 -19.47 23.19
C MET A 1 9.76 -19.27 22.78
N SER A 2 9.19 -18.06 22.86
CA SER A 2 7.80 -17.87 22.42
C SER A 2 7.72 -18.16 20.92
N GLU A 3 6.76 -18.97 20.50
CA GLU A 3 6.52 -19.23 19.08
C GLU A 3 6.13 -17.91 18.40
N THR A 4 6.93 -17.47 17.43
CA THR A 4 6.64 -16.27 16.63
C THR A 4 5.78 -16.63 15.42
N ILE A 5 4.91 -15.72 14.99
CA ILE A 5 4.18 -15.83 13.71
C ILE A 5 5.09 -15.56 12.50
N LEU A 6 6.24 -14.92 12.69
CA LEU A 6 7.18 -14.54 11.64
C LEU A 6 8.22 -15.66 11.43
N VAL A 7 8.11 -16.37 10.31
CA VAL A 7 9.03 -17.44 9.90
C VAL A 7 9.53 -17.08 8.50
N PRO A 8 10.74 -16.49 8.38
CA PRO A 8 11.30 -16.03 7.11
C PRO A 8 11.25 -17.11 6.02
N GLY A 9 10.80 -16.73 4.83
CA GLY A 9 10.64 -17.64 3.69
C GLY A 9 9.43 -18.58 3.77
N THR A 10 8.69 -18.57 4.88
CA THR A 10 7.47 -19.37 5.05
C THR A 10 6.24 -18.50 5.26
N THR A 11 6.23 -17.63 6.27
CA THR A 11 5.09 -16.74 6.58
C THR A 11 5.39 -15.27 6.29
N SER A 12 6.66 -14.90 6.09
CA SER A 12 7.06 -13.51 5.86
C SER A 12 8.43 -13.39 5.22
N SER A 13 8.81 -12.16 4.88
CA SER A 13 10.20 -11.74 4.69
C SER A 13 11.01 -11.91 5.98
N ALA A 14 12.33 -11.67 5.89
CA ALA A 14 13.14 -11.46 7.08
C ALA A 14 12.60 -10.25 7.88
N PRO A 15 12.46 -10.35 9.22
CA PRO A 15 12.18 -9.20 10.06
C PRO A 15 13.28 -8.15 9.94
N ALA A 16 12.86 -6.88 9.87
CA ALA A 16 13.75 -5.74 9.79
C ALA A 16 13.44 -4.75 10.92
N PRO A 17 14.45 -4.10 11.52
CA PRO A 17 14.26 -3.09 12.55
C PRO A 17 13.31 -1.96 12.10
N VAL A 18 12.43 -1.56 13.01
CA VAL A 18 11.49 -0.46 12.79
C VAL A 18 11.71 0.65 13.80
N ARG A 19 11.62 1.90 13.36
CA ARG A 19 11.72 3.08 14.24
C ARG A 19 10.35 3.53 14.72
N ASN A 20 9.39 3.63 13.80
CA ASN A 20 7.98 3.92 14.05
C ASN A 20 7.13 3.12 13.08
N ALA A 21 5.97 2.65 13.56
CA ALA A 21 4.94 2.03 12.75
C ALA A 21 3.56 2.35 13.31
N GLY A 22 2.53 2.12 12.49
CA GLY A 22 1.14 2.27 12.90
C GLY A 22 0.17 1.99 11.77
N VAL A 23 -1.11 2.16 12.07
CA VAL A 23 -2.22 2.00 11.13
C VAL A 23 -2.93 3.33 10.97
N ILE A 24 -3.15 3.71 9.72
CA ILE A 24 -3.98 4.83 9.32
C ILE A 24 -5.32 4.24 8.92
N VAL A 25 -6.40 4.82 9.45
CA VAL A 25 -7.74 4.38 9.14
C VAL A 25 -8.41 5.41 8.24
N ASP A 26 -8.97 4.89 7.14
CA ASP A 26 -9.63 5.57 6.03
C ASP A 26 -8.73 6.43 5.14
N ALA A 27 -9.17 6.52 3.88
CA ALA A 27 -8.42 7.19 2.83
C ALA A 27 -8.27 8.70 3.07
N CYS A 28 -9.17 9.37 3.79
CA CYS A 28 -8.98 10.78 4.15
C CYS A 28 -7.67 11.00 4.92
N ASN A 29 -7.43 10.21 5.97
CA ASN A 29 -6.22 10.31 6.77
C ASN A 29 -4.99 9.81 5.99
N TYR A 30 -5.15 8.73 5.21
CA TYR A 30 -4.06 8.22 4.40
C TYR A 30 -3.63 9.22 3.32
N TYR A 31 -4.56 9.84 2.59
CA TYR A 31 -4.22 10.82 1.55
C TYR A 31 -3.56 12.06 2.13
N ARG A 32 -3.96 12.52 3.33
CA ARG A 32 -3.21 13.56 4.07
C ARG A 32 -1.77 13.13 4.35
N ALA A 33 -1.59 11.92 4.88
CA ALA A 33 -0.27 11.37 5.19
C ALA A 33 0.59 11.20 3.93
N PHE A 34 0.00 10.71 2.84
CA PHE A 34 0.60 10.57 1.52
C PHE A 34 1.09 11.91 0.99
N CYS A 35 0.22 12.93 0.90
CA CYS A 35 0.60 14.27 0.43
C CYS A 35 1.76 14.84 1.26
N LYS A 36 1.66 14.76 2.60
CA LYS A 36 2.69 15.27 3.50
C LYS A 36 4.03 14.54 3.33
N ALA A 37 4.01 13.22 3.17
CA ALA A 37 5.21 12.43 2.94
C ALA A 37 5.87 12.78 1.60
N LEU A 38 5.08 12.89 0.54
CA LEU A 38 5.57 13.20 -0.80
C LEU A 38 6.07 14.65 -0.93
N LEU A 39 5.50 15.61 -0.19
CA LEU A 39 6.07 16.97 -0.07
C LEU A 39 7.45 16.98 0.58
N ALA A 40 7.74 16.02 1.47
CA ALA A 40 9.02 15.90 2.15
C ALA A 40 10.05 15.03 1.40
N ALA A 41 9.64 14.34 0.33
CA ALA A 41 10.50 13.48 -0.47
C ALA A 41 11.70 14.24 -1.06
N LYS A 42 12.84 13.58 -1.25
CA LYS A 42 14.06 14.25 -1.73
C LYS A 42 14.66 13.59 -2.96
N ARG A 43 14.53 12.27 -3.10
CA ARG A 43 15.26 11.48 -4.07
C ARG A 43 14.32 10.65 -4.92
N TYR A 44 13.45 9.87 -4.27
CA TYR A 44 12.52 9.03 -5.00
C TYR A 44 11.23 8.73 -4.25
N VAL A 45 10.19 8.48 -5.02
CA VAL A 45 8.92 7.91 -4.56
C VAL A 45 8.61 6.67 -5.40
N LEU A 46 8.28 5.56 -4.74
CA LEU A 46 7.87 4.31 -5.37
C LEU A 46 6.40 4.09 -5.07
N ILE A 47 5.58 3.80 -6.08
CA ILE A 47 4.14 3.61 -5.92
C ILE A 47 3.70 2.37 -6.67
N ALA A 48 3.12 1.40 -5.98
CA ALA A 48 2.43 0.28 -6.60
C ALA A 48 0.94 0.30 -6.22
N GLY A 49 0.08 -0.02 -7.18
CA GLY A 49 -1.37 -0.05 -6.96
C GLY A 49 -2.10 -0.90 -7.98
N TRP A 50 -3.30 -1.33 -7.60
CA TRP A 50 -4.20 -2.08 -8.49
C TRP A 50 -4.95 -1.12 -9.42
N GLN A 51 -5.43 -0.03 -8.85
CA GLN A 51 -6.11 1.04 -9.55
C GLN A 51 -5.51 2.36 -9.12
N PHE A 52 -5.48 3.30 -10.05
CA PHE A 52 -5.22 4.69 -9.73
C PHE A 52 -6.31 5.53 -10.43
N ASP A 53 -6.40 6.83 -10.14
CA ASP A 53 -7.17 7.83 -10.89
C ASP A 53 -6.44 9.17 -10.87
N SER A 54 -6.04 9.74 -12.01
CA SER A 54 -5.13 10.91 -12.05
C SER A 54 -5.76 12.14 -11.45
N LYS A 55 -7.08 12.22 -11.61
CA LYS A 55 -7.91 13.30 -11.12
C LYS A 55 -8.63 12.92 -9.82
N VAL A 56 -8.19 11.88 -9.11
CA VAL A 56 -8.67 11.65 -7.75
C VAL A 56 -8.24 12.84 -6.90
N GLN A 57 -9.19 13.43 -6.18
CA GLN A 57 -8.90 14.48 -5.20
C GLN A 57 -8.37 13.82 -3.92
N LEU A 58 -7.06 14.01 -3.67
CA LEU A 58 -6.36 13.55 -2.49
C LEU A 58 -6.79 14.33 -1.24
N LEU A 59 -6.96 15.65 -1.38
CA LEU A 59 -7.42 16.53 -0.30
C LEU A 59 -8.79 17.12 -0.67
N ARG A 60 -9.68 17.25 0.31
CA ARG A 60 -11.06 17.74 0.13
C ARG A 60 -11.46 18.71 1.24
N GLY A 61 -12.48 19.53 0.96
CA GLY A 61 -13.03 20.49 1.92
C GLY A 61 -11.93 21.36 2.55
N PRO A 62 -11.90 21.52 3.89
CA PRO A 62 -10.92 22.37 4.55
C PRO A 62 -9.46 22.01 4.28
N ASP A 63 -9.13 20.75 3.95
CA ASP A 63 -7.76 20.38 3.58
C ASP A 63 -7.39 20.86 2.19
N ALA A 64 -8.35 20.84 1.25
CA ALA A 64 -8.16 21.39 -0.08
C ALA A 64 -8.02 22.91 -0.01
N ASP A 65 -8.85 23.58 0.80
CA ASP A 65 -8.83 25.04 0.98
C ASP A 65 -7.48 25.55 1.54
N ARG A 66 -6.84 24.74 2.40
CA ARG A 66 -5.52 25.05 2.98
C ARG A 66 -4.34 24.66 2.11
N ALA A 67 -4.55 23.86 1.06
CA ALA A 67 -3.46 23.33 0.24
C ALA A 67 -2.83 24.43 -0.62
N SER A 68 -1.50 24.57 -0.54
CA SER A 68 -0.72 25.46 -1.41
C SER A 68 -0.14 24.73 -2.64
N HIS A 69 -0.72 23.58 -2.97
CA HIS A 69 -0.33 22.68 -4.05
C HIS A 69 -1.59 22.05 -4.66
N PRO A 70 -1.53 21.51 -5.89
CA PRO A 70 -2.65 20.80 -6.48
C PRO A 70 -3.13 19.65 -5.56
N VAL A 71 -4.45 19.43 -5.56
CA VAL A 71 -5.11 18.42 -4.72
C VAL A 71 -5.46 17.15 -5.48
N GLU A 72 -5.36 17.17 -6.81
CA GLU A 72 -5.54 16.01 -7.66
C GLU A 72 -4.22 15.24 -7.83
N LEU A 73 -4.28 13.91 -7.92
CA LEU A 73 -3.09 13.04 -7.91
C LEU A 73 -2.03 13.42 -8.94
N LEU A 74 -2.35 13.39 -10.24
CA LEU A 74 -1.34 13.65 -11.28
C LEU A 74 -0.82 15.11 -11.23
N PRO A 75 -1.68 16.14 -11.16
CA PRO A 75 -1.20 17.51 -10.96
C PRO A 75 -0.33 17.70 -9.71
N PHE A 76 -0.62 16.96 -8.63
CA PHE A 76 0.21 16.98 -7.44
C PHE A 76 1.58 16.38 -7.72
N LEU A 77 1.68 15.19 -8.34
CA LEU A 77 2.96 14.57 -8.70
C LEU A 77 3.79 15.46 -9.64
N GLU A 78 3.16 16.06 -10.65
CA GLU A 78 3.80 17.01 -11.57
C GLU A 78 4.38 18.21 -10.81
N TYR A 79 3.59 18.82 -9.92
CA TYR A 79 4.02 19.90 -9.04
C TYR A 79 5.26 19.54 -8.20
N LEU A 80 5.38 18.29 -7.76
CA LEU A 80 6.54 17.82 -6.99
C LEU A 80 7.81 17.79 -7.85
N CYS A 81 7.72 17.20 -9.04
CA CYS A 81 8.85 17.07 -9.97
C CYS A 81 9.30 18.43 -10.50
N GLU A 82 8.38 19.37 -10.76
CA GLU A 82 8.73 20.75 -11.17
C GLU A 82 9.56 21.48 -10.10
N ARG A 83 9.24 21.29 -8.82
CA ARG A 83 9.92 21.94 -7.69
C ARG A 83 11.19 21.23 -7.23
N ARG A 84 11.32 19.94 -7.57
CA ARG A 84 12.45 19.09 -7.20
C ARG A 84 12.89 18.32 -8.44
N PRO A 85 13.73 18.94 -9.29
CA PRO A 85 14.22 18.32 -10.52
C PRO A 85 14.95 16.99 -10.31
N ASP A 86 15.51 16.76 -9.11
CA ASP A 86 16.23 15.54 -8.72
C ASP A 86 15.32 14.47 -8.08
N LEU A 87 14.00 14.68 -8.02
CA LEU A 87 13.04 13.72 -7.47
C LEU A 87 12.47 12.84 -8.58
N ASP A 88 12.76 11.55 -8.55
CA ASP A 88 12.13 10.56 -9.43
C ASP A 88 10.89 9.90 -8.78
N ILE A 89 9.86 9.64 -9.56
CA ILE A 89 8.63 8.98 -9.12
C ILE A 89 8.40 7.76 -10.01
N TYR A 90 8.43 6.57 -9.42
CA TYR A 90 8.24 5.29 -10.09
C TYR A 90 6.87 4.72 -9.76
N ILE A 91 6.10 4.35 -10.77
CA ILE A 91 4.72 3.89 -10.61
C ILE A 91 4.53 2.56 -11.34
N LEU A 92 4.15 1.52 -10.58
CA LEU A 92 3.70 0.21 -11.09
C LEU A 92 2.19 0.08 -10.92
N ALA A 93 1.45 0.05 -12.03
CA ALA A 93 0.01 -0.25 -12.01
C ALA A 93 -0.28 -1.63 -12.59
N TRP A 94 -1.35 -2.28 -12.15
CA TRP A 94 -1.77 -3.56 -12.71
C TRP A 94 -2.20 -3.47 -14.19
N ASP A 95 -1.78 -4.44 -15.00
CA ASP A 95 -2.22 -4.64 -16.38
C ASP A 95 -3.39 -5.65 -16.49
N TYR A 96 -4.63 -5.13 -16.48
CA TYR A 96 -5.79 -5.70 -17.21
C TYR A 96 -6.65 -6.86 -16.63
N SER A 97 -7.97 -6.65 -16.71
CA SER A 97 -8.92 -7.59 -17.35
C SER A 97 -10.03 -6.81 -18.09
N ALA A 98 -10.53 -7.34 -19.21
CA ALA A 98 -11.47 -6.70 -20.16
C ALA A 98 -12.79 -6.18 -19.55
N VAL A 99 -13.13 -6.63 -18.33
CA VAL A 99 -14.40 -6.38 -17.65
C VAL A 99 -14.54 -4.92 -17.20
N PHE A 100 -13.44 -4.21 -16.96
CA PHE A 100 -13.45 -2.79 -16.52
C PHE A 100 -13.14 -1.82 -17.67
N ALA A 101 -13.32 -2.24 -18.92
CA ALA A 101 -13.07 -1.42 -20.10
C ALA A 101 -13.90 -0.12 -20.18
N LEU A 102 -14.96 0.04 -19.37
CA LEU A 102 -15.79 1.25 -19.30
C LEU A 102 -15.27 2.29 -18.29
N GLU A 103 -14.38 1.90 -17.37
CA GLU A 103 -13.65 2.82 -16.47
C GLU A 103 -12.34 3.34 -17.12
N ARG A 104 -12.17 3.09 -18.43
CA ARG A 104 -11.10 3.57 -19.30
C ARG A 104 -11.06 5.09 -19.34
N GLU A 105 -10.41 5.71 -18.37
CA GLU A 105 -10.02 7.12 -18.55
C GLU A 105 -8.51 7.37 -18.57
N TRP A 106 -7.71 7.08 -17.56
CA TRP A 106 -6.83 8.20 -17.20
C TRP A 106 -5.30 7.96 -17.27
N MET A 107 -4.84 6.73 -17.54
CA MET A 107 -3.42 6.41 -17.84
C MET A 107 -3.23 5.86 -19.26
N GLN A 108 -4.11 6.17 -20.20
CA GLN A 108 -4.04 5.68 -21.61
C GLN A 108 -2.80 6.19 -22.40
N ARG A 109 -1.80 6.66 -21.65
CA ARG A 109 -0.42 7.06 -21.87
C ARG A 109 -0.07 7.91 -20.60
N LEU A 110 1.16 8.27 -20.35
CA LEU A 110 1.46 9.66 -19.98
C LEU A 110 1.09 10.53 -21.22
N ILE A 111 -0.21 10.68 -21.50
CA ILE A 111 -0.88 10.95 -22.80
C ILE A 111 -0.16 11.88 -23.79
N PHE A 112 0.80 11.29 -24.56
CA PHE A 112 1.67 11.83 -25.64
C PHE A 112 3.06 12.36 -25.20
N GLU A 113 3.91 11.61 -24.49
CA GLU A 113 5.40 11.74 -24.48
C GLU A 113 6.10 13.14 -24.34
N TRP A 114 5.41 14.26 -24.13
CA TRP A 114 5.99 15.63 -24.16
C TRP A 114 5.61 16.51 -22.96
N THR A 115 4.60 16.15 -22.15
CA THR A 115 4.13 17.00 -21.03
C THR A 115 4.42 16.46 -19.63
N THR A 116 4.61 15.15 -19.45
CA THR A 116 4.96 14.62 -18.13
C THR A 116 6.45 14.86 -17.85
N PRO A 117 6.84 15.33 -16.65
CA PRO A 117 8.25 15.45 -16.29
C PRO A 117 8.97 14.12 -16.52
N LYS A 118 10.19 14.16 -17.08
CA LYS A 118 11.06 12.98 -17.28
C LYS A 118 11.30 12.18 -15.98
N ALA A 119 11.02 12.80 -14.85
CA ALA A 119 11.10 12.24 -13.52
C ALA A 119 9.95 11.28 -13.15
N ILE A 120 8.85 11.19 -13.91
CA ILE A 120 7.77 10.23 -13.64
C ILE A 120 7.91 9.03 -14.56
N HIS A 121 8.24 7.89 -13.98
CA HIS A 121 8.47 6.61 -14.66
C HIS A 121 7.28 5.69 -14.38
N PHE A 122 6.50 5.37 -15.42
CA PHE A 122 5.30 4.55 -15.27
C PHE A 122 5.40 3.24 -16.06
N HIS A 123 4.96 2.14 -15.46
CA HIS A 123 4.87 0.85 -16.13
C HIS A 123 3.61 0.06 -15.70
N PHE A 124 2.99 -0.62 -16.67
CA PHE A 124 1.94 -1.61 -16.44
C PHE A 124 2.56 -2.98 -16.09
N ASP A 125 2.25 -3.52 -14.93
CA ASP A 125 2.71 -4.82 -14.48
C ASP A 125 1.72 -5.92 -14.90
N ALA A 126 2.12 -6.67 -15.93
CA ALA A 126 1.44 -7.84 -16.46
C ALA A 126 2.03 -9.17 -15.93
N GLU A 127 3.01 -9.12 -15.01
CA GLU A 127 3.69 -10.31 -14.47
C GLU A 127 2.84 -10.97 -13.37
N HIS A 128 1.67 -11.46 -13.77
CA HIS A 128 0.76 -12.23 -12.91
C HIS A 128 0.18 -13.42 -13.68
N ALA A 129 -0.30 -14.43 -12.96
CA ALA A 129 -0.97 -15.57 -13.58
C ALA A 129 -2.23 -15.13 -14.34
N ALA A 130 -2.58 -15.89 -15.39
CA ALA A 130 -3.80 -15.64 -16.16
C ALA A 130 -5.03 -15.65 -15.24
N GLY A 131 -5.87 -14.60 -15.35
CA GLY A 131 -7.05 -14.41 -14.50
C GLY A 131 -6.78 -13.89 -13.09
N ALA A 132 -5.52 -13.66 -12.72
CA ALA A 132 -5.13 -12.97 -11.49
C ALA A 132 -4.92 -11.47 -11.72
N SER A 133 -4.69 -10.72 -10.65
CA SER A 133 -4.30 -9.31 -10.70
C SER A 133 -3.11 -9.01 -9.80
N HIS A 134 -2.37 -7.96 -10.14
CA HIS A 134 -1.52 -7.25 -9.18
C HIS A 134 -2.44 -6.45 -8.26
N HIS A 135 -2.55 -6.86 -6.99
CA HIS A 135 -3.49 -6.24 -6.05
C HIS A 135 -2.84 -5.55 -4.84
N GLU A 136 -1.51 -5.52 -4.74
CA GLU A 136 -0.83 -4.80 -3.66
C GLU A 136 -0.93 -3.28 -3.86
N LYS A 137 -1.08 -2.55 -2.75
CA LYS A 137 -0.95 -1.09 -2.72
C LYS A 137 0.17 -0.74 -1.77
N MET A 138 1.17 -0.04 -2.29
CA MET A 138 2.27 0.43 -1.46
C MET A 138 2.85 1.74 -1.98
N VAL A 139 3.37 2.53 -1.06
CA VAL A 139 4.12 3.75 -1.35
C VAL A 139 5.37 3.73 -0.52
N VAL A 140 6.53 3.99 -1.13
CA VAL A 140 7.80 4.18 -0.42
C VAL A 140 8.36 5.54 -0.76
N VAL A 141 8.74 6.29 0.27
CA VAL A 141 9.37 7.61 0.12
C VAL A 141 10.81 7.50 0.61
N ASP A 142 11.75 7.73 -0.31
CA ASP A 142 13.19 7.81 -0.04
C ASP A 142 13.83 6.58 0.63
N GLY A 143 13.09 5.45 0.69
CA GLY A 143 13.46 4.25 1.44
C GLY A 143 13.44 4.44 2.96
N GLU A 144 12.79 5.50 3.44
CA GLU A 144 12.77 5.90 4.87
C GLU A 144 11.38 5.75 5.50
N LEU A 145 10.34 5.91 4.70
CA LEU A 145 8.94 5.72 5.06
C LEU A 145 8.26 4.86 4.00
N ALA A 146 7.51 3.86 4.45
CA ALA A 146 6.67 3.05 3.58
C ALA A 146 5.25 2.97 4.11
N PHE A 147 4.30 2.89 3.18
CA PHE A 147 2.89 2.59 3.41
C PHE A 147 2.54 1.30 2.68
N VAL A 148 1.78 0.41 3.33
CA VAL A 148 1.22 -0.81 2.71
C VAL A 148 -0.17 -1.08 3.26
N GLY A 149 -1.15 -1.40 2.42
CA GLY A 149 -2.51 -1.64 2.88
C GLY A 149 -3.52 -1.74 1.73
N SER A 150 -4.77 -1.38 2.00
CA SER A 150 -5.87 -1.57 1.04
C SER A 150 -6.15 -0.36 0.16
N VAL A 151 -5.72 0.85 0.56
CA VAL A 151 -6.13 2.09 -0.10
C VAL A 151 -5.42 2.29 -1.44
N ASP A 152 -6.17 2.18 -2.54
CA ASP A 152 -5.73 2.64 -3.87
C ASP A 152 -5.80 4.18 -3.98
N LEU A 153 -4.99 4.76 -4.86
CA LEU A 153 -5.04 6.19 -5.21
C LEU A 153 -6.11 6.42 -6.28
N ALA A 154 -7.35 6.09 -5.96
CA ALA A 154 -8.47 5.97 -6.89
C ALA A 154 -9.75 6.64 -6.38
N ARG A 155 -10.68 6.93 -7.29
CA ARG A 155 -12.00 7.46 -6.99
C ARG A 155 -12.78 6.53 -6.07
N SER A 156 -13.74 7.10 -5.35
CA SER A 156 -14.67 6.34 -4.49
C SER A 156 -14.00 5.58 -3.34
N ARG A 157 -12.73 5.87 -3.04
CA ARG A 157 -12.02 5.39 -1.86
C ARG A 157 -12.00 6.41 -0.72
N TRP A 158 -12.02 7.71 -1.06
CA TRP A 158 -12.01 8.79 -0.07
C TRP A 158 -13.23 8.69 0.85
N ASP A 159 -12.95 8.57 2.15
CA ASP A 159 -13.92 8.71 3.22
C ASP A 159 -13.19 9.16 4.49
N ASP A 160 -13.92 9.76 5.42
CA ASP A 160 -13.43 10.10 6.75
C ASP A 160 -13.95 9.13 7.82
N ARG A 161 -13.37 9.22 9.02
CA ARG A 161 -13.70 8.34 10.17
C ARG A 161 -15.16 8.43 10.62
N ALA A 162 -15.87 9.50 10.26
CA ALA A 162 -17.26 9.67 10.66
C ALA A 162 -18.19 8.78 9.83
N HIS A 163 -17.78 8.44 8.60
CA HIS A 163 -18.56 7.62 7.67
C HIS A 163 -20.01 8.10 7.52
N ASP A 164 -20.24 9.42 7.65
CA ASP A 164 -21.58 9.99 7.53
C ASP A 164 -22.17 9.58 6.16
N PRO A 165 -23.35 8.93 6.12
CA PRO A 165 -23.99 8.55 4.86
C PRO A 165 -24.16 9.72 3.89
N ASP A 166 -24.38 10.92 4.42
CA ASP A 166 -24.66 12.14 3.66
C ASP A 166 -23.45 13.11 3.63
N ASN A 167 -22.23 12.59 3.82
CA ASN A 167 -21.01 13.40 3.82
C ASN A 167 -20.87 14.23 2.52
N PRO A 168 -20.94 15.58 2.59
CA PRO A 168 -20.92 16.43 1.40
C PRO A 168 -19.56 16.46 0.69
N LEU A 169 -18.50 16.01 1.36
CA LEU A 169 -17.16 15.92 0.78
C LEU A 169 -16.93 14.59 0.04
N ARG A 170 -17.76 13.57 0.30
CA ARG A 170 -17.65 12.25 -0.33
C ARG A 170 -18.42 12.21 -1.66
N VAL A 171 -17.96 13.03 -2.60
CA VAL A 171 -18.56 13.21 -3.93
C VAL A 171 -17.50 12.96 -5.01
N GLU A 172 -17.88 12.28 -6.09
CA GLU A 172 -17.05 12.02 -7.26
C GLU A 172 -17.77 12.48 -8.52
N ARG A 173 -17.20 13.43 -9.26
CA ARG A 173 -17.82 14.02 -10.47
C ARG A 173 -19.28 14.47 -10.24
N GLY A 174 -19.56 15.04 -9.06
CA GLY A 174 -20.90 15.49 -8.68
C GLY A 174 -21.83 14.38 -8.16
N VAL A 175 -21.36 13.13 -8.08
CA VAL A 175 -22.14 11.98 -7.59
C VAL A 175 -21.71 11.61 -6.16
N PRO A 176 -22.61 11.66 -5.17
CA PRO A 176 -22.32 11.17 -3.82
C PRO A 176 -21.91 9.70 -3.81
N GLN A 177 -20.91 9.35 -3.00
CA GLN A 177 -20.44 7.96 -2.85
C GLN A 177 -20.87 7.40 -1.49
N LYS A 178 -21.00 6.07 -1.43
CA LYS A 178 -21.29 5.34 -0.18
C LYS A 178 -20.10 5.40 0.79
N PRO A 179 -20.33 5.19 2.10
CA PRO A 179 -19.23 5.01 3.04
C PRO A 179 -18.27 3.91 2.64
N TYR A 180 -16.99 4.15 2.88
CA TYR A 180 -15.90 3.28 2.46
C TYR A 180 -14.82 3.25 3.54
N HIS A 181 -14.73 2.13 4.26
CA HIS A 181 -13.74 1.92 5.32
C HIS A 181 -12.53 1.15 4.79
N GLU A 182 -11.34 1.66 5.08
CA GLU A 182 -10.08 1.06 4.66
C GLU A 182 -8.96 1.26 5.69
N THR A 183 -7.90 0.47 5.56
CA THR A 183 -6.72 0.60 6.43
C THR A 183 -5.43 0.62 5.64
N MET A 184 -4.48 1.44 6.11
CA MET A 184 -3.13 1.53 5.58
C MET A 184 -2.12 1.45 6.72
N ALA A 185 -1.25 0.46 6.71
CA ALA A 185 -0.13 0.42 7.64
C ALA A 185 0.99 1.35 7.15
N PHE A 186 1.74 1.94 8.07
CA PHE A 186 2.99 2.63 7.76
C PHE A 186 4.14 2.11 8.63
N CYS A 187 5.36 2.20 8.10
CA CYS A 187 6.57 1.92 8.86
C CYS A 187 7.75 2.79 8.43
N THR A 188 8.72 2.95 9.32
CA THR A 188 9.95 3.71 9.08
C THR A 188 11.16 2.95 9.60
N GLY A 189 12.35 3.24 9.06
CA GLY A 189 13.57 2.50 9.37
C GLY A 189 13.84 1.39 8.35
N ASP A 190 14.52 0.33 8.76
CA ASP A 190 14.99 -0.70 7.82
C ASP A 190 13.84 -1.54 7.24
N ALA A 191 12.70 -1.62 7.93
CA ALA A 191 11.47 -2.17 7.37
C ALA A 191 10.99 -1.42 6.10
N ALA A 192 11.19 -0.10 6.02
CA ALA A 192 10.87 0.65 4.80
C ALA A 192 11.83 0.31 3.65
N ARG A 193 13.12 0.08 3.94
CA ARG A 193 14.09 -0.42 2.95
C ARG A 193 13.73 -1.81 2.42
N ALA A 194 13.29 -2.71 3.29
CA ALA A 194 12.86 -4.04 2.86
C ALA A 194 11.69 -3.96 1.86
N LEU A 195 10.80 -2.97 2.03
CA LEU A 195 9.74 -2.67 1.05
C LEU A 195 10.27 -1.98 -0.21
N THR A 196 11.31 -1.13 -0.12
CA THR A 196 12.03 -0.62 -1.30
C THR A 196 12.58 -1.76 -2.16
N GLU A 197 13.22 -2.74 -1.53
CA GLU A 197 13.79 -3.92 -2.21
C GLU A 197 12.70 -4.78 -2.85
N HIS A 198 11.56 -4.95 -2.17
CA HIS A 198 10.39 -5.63 -2.74
C HIS A 198 9.90 -4.90 -4.00
N PHE A 199 9.72 -3.58 -3.95
CA PHE A 199 9.31 -2.79 -5.12
C PHE A 199 10.33 -2.88 -6.25
N ALA A 200 11.63 -2.73 -5.96
CA ALA A 200 12.69 -2.81 -6.97
C ALA A 200 12.74 -4.19 -7.65
N GLY A 201 12.52 -5.27 -6.88
CA GLY A 201 12.39 -6.62 -7.42
C GLY A 201 11.19 -6.77 -8.34
N ARG A 202 10.06 -6.16 -7.98
CA ARG A 202 8.87 -6.12 -8.86
C ARG A 202 9.09 -5.30 -10.12
N TRP A 203 9.75 -4.15 -10.00
CA TRP A 203 10.12 -3.32 -11.14
C TRP A 203 10.96 -4.12 -12.12
N LEU A 204 12.02 -4.79 -11.66
CA LEU A 204 12.86 -5.66 -12.50
C LEU A 204 12.06 -6.76 -13.20
N LEU A 205 11.12 -7.40 -12.49
CA LEU A 205 10.28 -8.45 -13.08
C LEU A 205 9.36 -7.91 -14.17
N ALA A 206 8.74 -6.75 -13.94
CA ALA A 206 7.80 -6.11 -14.87
C ALA A 206 8.50 -5.51 -16.09
N THR A 207 9.65 -4.85 -15.91
CA THR A 207 10.32 -4.06 -16.94
C THR A 207 11.49 -4.78 -17.59
N GLY A 208 12.10 -5.76 -16.90
CA GLY A 208 13.37 -6.36 -17.28
C GLY A 208 14.59 -5.50 -16.93
N GLU A 209 14.41 -4.32 -16.36
CA GLU A 209 15.47 -3.36 -16.05
C GLU A 209 15.65 -3.19 -14.54
N PRO A 210 16.88 -3.26 -14.01
CA PRO A 210 17.13 -3.03 -12.59
C PRO A 210 16.92 -1.57 -12.22
N LEU A 211 16.26 -1.34 -11.09
CA LEU A 211 16.02 0.01 -10.57
C LEU A 211 17.25 0.50 -9.78
N ALA A 212 17.99 1.46 -10.35
CA ALA A 212 19.15 2.07 -9.69
C ALA A 212 18.71 3.25 -8.82
N LEU A 213 18.39 2.98 -7.55
CA LEU A 213 17.97 4.02 -6.61
C LEU A 213 19.15 4.64 -5.87
N PRO A 214 19.16 5.97 -5.64
CA PRO A 214 20.14 6.61 -4.76
C PRO A 214 20.15 5.97 -3.37
N ALA A 215 21.35 5.76 -2.83
CA ALA A 215 21.50 5.17 -1.50
C ALA A 215 20.75 5.99 -0.44
N THR A 216 19.93 5.32 0.36
CA THR A 216 19.35 5.93 1.56
C THR A 216 20.49 6.26 2.52
N SER A 217 20.65 7.53 2.90
CA SER A 217 21.75 7.93 3.76
C SER A 217 21.46 7.39 5.17
N ALA A 218 22.45 6.73 5.78
CA ALA A 218 22.34 6.26 7.16
C ALA A 218 22.22 7.41 8.18
N ALA A 219 22.31 8.66 7.72
CA ALA A 219 22.12 9.84 8.54
C ALA A 219 20.75 9.76 9.21
N ARG A 220 20.74 10.05 10.52
CA ARG A 220 19.61 10.03 11.45
C ARG A 220 18.54 11.09 11.06
N GLN A 221 18.00 11.02 9.86
CA GLN A 221 16.87 11.84 9.48
C GLN A 221 15.70 11.45 10.38
N ARG A 222 15.10 12.46 11.01
CA ARG A 222 13.84 12.27 11.73
C ARG A 222 12.83 11.80 10.69
N PRO A 223 12.25 10.60 10.83
CA PRO A 223 11.28 10.14 9.87
C PRO A 223 10.11 11.13 9.80
N PRO A 224 9.52 11.33 8.62
CA PRO A 224 8.35 12.19 8.48
C PRO A 224 7.28 11.76 9.47
N LYS A 225 6.74 12.73 10.23
CA LYS A 225 5.64 12.47 11.15
C LYS A 225 4.38 12.16 10.36
N VAL A 226 3.96 10.91 10.39
CA VAL A 226 2.63 10.48 9.94
C VAL A 226 1.62 10.95 10.99
N GLY A 227 0.72 11.86 10.60
CA GLY A 227 -0.39 12.31 11.44
C GLY A 227 -1.56 11.33 11.37
N ASP A 228 -2.50 11.43 12.32
CA ASP A 228 -3.78 10.71 12.30
C ASP A 228 -3.67 9.18 12.17
N ALA A 229 -2.62 8.61 12.77
CA ALA A 229 -2.37 7.17 12.78
C ALA A 229 -2.37 6.61 14.21
N LEU A 230 -2.86 5.38 14.33
CA LEU A 230 -2.81 4.59 15.55
C LEU A 230 -1.42 3.93 15.65
N PRO A 231 -0.59 4.25 16.66
CA PRO A 231 0.76 3.72 16.75
C PRO A 231 0.75 2.21 17.04
N ILE A 232 1.62 1.47 16.35
CA ILE A 232 1.95 0.09 16.67
C ILE A 232 3.36 0.07 17.25
N HIS A 233 3.49 -0.40 18.49
CA HIS A 233 4.77 -0.55 19.16
C HIS A 233 5.36 -1.93 18.86
N CYS A 234 6.35 -1.97 17.97
CA CYS A 234 7.13 -3.16 17.66
C CYS A 234 8.62 -2.79 17.46
N ARG A 235 9.51 -3.79 17.60
CA ARG A 235 10.95 -3.63 17.35
C ARG A 235 11.34 -3.97 15.92
N GLU A 236 10.59 -4.91 15.33
CA GLU A 236 10.82 -5.42 13.99
C GLU A 236 9.48 -5.60 13.28
N LEU A 237 9.53 -5.48 11.95
CA LEU A 237 8.43 -5.80 11.05
C LEU A 237 8.93 -6.67 9.92
N ALA A 238 8.06 -7.53 9.42
CA ALA A 238 8.24 -8.26 8.17
C ALA A 238 6.99 -8.06 7.31
N TYR A 239 7.17 -8.08 5.99
CA TYR A 239 6.04 -8.10 5.05
C TYR A 239 5.80 -9.54 4.59
N ALA A 240 4.58 -9.82 4.11
CA ALA A 240 4.22 -11.13 3.58
C ALA A 240 3.59 -10.95 2.20
N ARG A 241 3.84 -11.90 1.30
CA ARG A 241 3.38 -11.86 -0.08
C ARG A 241 2.52 -13.06 -0.45
N THR A 242 1.67 -12.83 -1.43
CA THR A 242 1.11 -13.88 -2.28
C THR A 242 1.54 -13.58 -3.70
N ARG A 243 2.09 -14.59 -4.38
CA ARG A 243 2.44 -14.50 -5.79
C ARG A 243 2.18 -15.86 -6.42
N ALA A 244 1.52 -15.87 -7.57
CA ALA A 244 1.38 -17.11 -8.33
C ALA A 244 2.74 -17.54 -8.91
N GLU A 245 2.86 -18.80 -9.31
CA GLU A 245 3.99 -19.22 -10.13
C GLU A 245 3.90 -18.57 -11.51
N THR A 246 5.02 -18.01 -11.99
CA THR A 246 5.20 -17.50 -13.35
C THR A 246 6.51 -18.05 -13.92
N PRO A 247 6.75 -17.97 -15.24
CA PRO A 247 8.02 -18.37 -15.81
C PRO A 247 9.23 -17.64 -15.21
N ARG A 248 9.04 -16.44 -14.65
CA ARG A 248 10.10 -15.61 -14.06
C ARG A 248 10.22 -15.75 -12.55
N ALA A 249 9.21 -16.29 -11.86
CA ALA A 249 9.19 -16.29 -10.41
C ALA A 249 8.40 -17.47 -9.80
N PRO A 250 8.90 -18.09 -8.71
CA PRO A 250 8.18 -19.15 -8.03
C PRO A 250 6.98 -18.60 -7.24
N GLN A 251 6.03 -19.50 -6.99
CA GLN A 251 4.88 -19.23 -6.13
C GLN A 251 5.32 -18.83 -4.72
N LEU A 252 4.63 -17.83 -4.16
CA LEU A 252 4.70 -17.45 -2.76
C LEU A 252 3.30 -17.50 -2.14
N SER A 253 3.21 -17.99 -0.90
CA SER A 253 1.95 -18.07 -0.15
C SER A 253 2.15 -17.66 1.31
N GLU A 254 3.04 -16.68 1.54
CA GLU A 254 3.43 -16.21 2.87
C GLU A 254 2.22 -15.67 3.63
N ILE A 255 1.36 -14.86 2.99
CA ILE A 255 0.16 -14.29 3.62
C ILE A 255 -0.78 -15.38 4.15
N ARG A 256 -1.09 -16.40 3.34
CA ARG A 256 -1.96 -17.51 3.77
C ARG A 256 -1.36 -18.23 4.99
N LYS A 257 -0.08 -18.60 4.90
CA LYS A 257 0.63 -19.32 5.96
C LYS A 257 0.77 -18.47 7.23
N LEU A 258 0.93 -17.15 7.08
CA LEU A 258 0.95 -16.20 8.18
C LEU A 258 -0.39 -16.18 8.93
N TYR A 259 -1.51 -16.08 8.21
CA TYR A 259 -2.84 -16.13 8.83
C TYR A 259 -3.11 -17.46 9.51
N GLU A 260 -2.83 -18.59 8.86
CA GLU A 260 -2.97 -19.93 9.46
C GLU A 260 -2.19 -20.03 10.77
N ARG A 261 -0.94 -19.54 10.77
CA ARG A 261 -0.09 -19.53 11.96
C ARG A 261 -0.58 -18.55 13.03
N ALA A 262 -1.03 -17.36 12.64
CA ALA A 262 -1.58 -16.37 13.58
C ALA A 262 -2.82 -16.91 14.28
N ILE A 263 -3.72 -17.58 13.55
CA ILE A 263 -4.89 -18.26 14.11
C ILE A 263 -4.44 -19.37 15.06
N ALA A 264 -3.53 -20.25 14.64
CA ALA A 264 -3.04 -21.36 15.46
C ALA A 264 -2.39 -20.90 16.78
N LEU A 265 -1.72 -19.75 16.76
CA LEU A 265 -1.02 -19.19 17.92
C LEU A 265 -1.86 -18.22 18.75
N ALA A 266 -3.05 -17.81 18.30
CA ALA A 266 -3.89 -16.86 19.02
C ALA A 266 -4.31 -17.40 20.40
N GLU A 267 -4.22 -16.59 21.45
CA GLU A 267 -4.53 -17.00 22.83
C GLU A 267 -5.73 -16.29 23.43
N ARG A 268 -6.12 -15.13 22.89
CA ARG A 268 -7.14 -14.26 23.53
C ARG A 268 -8.21 -13.76 22.57
N LEU A 269 -7.82 -13.05 21.52
CA LEU A 269 -8.74 -12.42 20.58
C LEU A 269 -8.20 -12.53 19.17
N ILE A 270 -9.06 -12.86 18.23
CA ILE A 270 -8.86 -12.72 16.80
C ILE A 270 -9.86 -11.67 16.33
N TYR A 271 -9.37 -10.57 15.76
CA TYR A 271 -10.22 -9.53 15.16
C TYR A 271 -9.97 -9.51 13.65
N VAL A 272 -11.03 -9.55 12.85
CA VAL A 272 -10.93 -9.59 11.39
C VAL A 272 -11.81 -8.51 10.76
N GLU A 273 -11.17 -7.58 10.04
CA GLU A 273 -11.82 -6.73 9.05
C GLU A 273 -11.35 -7.20 7.67
N THR A 274 -12.27 -7.58 6.79
CA THR A 274 -11.94 -8.04 5.44
C THR A 274 -13.08 -7.79 4.48
N GLN A 275 -12.74 -7.47 3.23
CA GLN A 275 -13.72 -7.37 2.14
C GLN A 275 -14.32 -8.74 1.79
N TYR A 276 -13.54 -9.81 1.93
CA TYR A 276 -13.95 -11.18 1.58
C TYR A 276 -13.61 -12.15 2.71
N PHE A 277 -14.58 -13.01 3.05
CA PHE A 277 -14.42 -14.05 4.06
C PHE A 277 -14.77 -15.43 3.48
N THR A 278 -13.97 -15.89 2.52
CA THR A 278 -14.27 -17.08 1.69
C THR A 278 -13.17 -18.15 1.71
N ALA A 279 -12.03 -17.91 2.37
CA ALA A 279 -10.88 -18.81 2.34
C ALA A 279 -11.12 -20.07 3.20
N ARG A 280 -11.30 -21.23 2.55
CA ARG A 280 -11.51 -22.52 3.24
C ARG A 280 -10.36 -22.88 4.18
N SER A 281 -9.12 -22.57 3.81
CA SER A 281 -7.95 -22.88 4.65
C SER A 281 -7.96 -22.10 5.97
N LEU A 282 -8.45 -20.85 5.96
CA LEU A 282 -8.58 -20.04 7.18
C LEU A 282 -9.76 -20.49 8.03
N HIS A 283 -10.87 -20.90 7.39
CA HIS A 283 -11.97 -21.57 8.10
C HIS A 283 -11.46 -22.81 8.85
N ASP A 284 -10.70 -23.68 8.18
CA ASP A 284 -10.20 -24.91 8.80
C ASP A 284 -9.24 -24.63 9.94
N ALA A 285 -8.33 -23.66 9.76
CA ALA A 285 -7.44 -23.21 10.83
C ALA A 285 -8.22 -22.67 12.04
N LEU A 286 -9.29 -21.89 11.83
CA LEU A 286 -10.15 -21.40 12.91
C LEU A 286 -10.88 -22.55 13.63
N VAL A 287 -11.44 -23.51 12.88
CA VAL A 287 -12.13 -24.67 13.46
C VAL A 287 -11.16 -25.52 14.28
N GLU A 288 -9.98 -25.80 13.75
CA GLU A 288 -8.92 -26.53 14.46
C GLU A 288 -8.53 -25.78 15.74
N ARG A 289 -8.26 -24.49 15.63
CA ARG A 289 -7.87 -23.66 16.78
C ARG A 289 -8.94 -23.63 17.86
N MET A 290 -10.22 -23.53 17.49
CA MET A 290 -11.34 -23.49 18.44
C MET A 290 -11.63 -24.85 19.10
N ARG A 291 -11.14 -25.94 18.50
CA ARG A 291 -11.22 -27.30 19.06
C ARG A 291 -10.02 -27.67 19.91
N ASP A 292 -8.88 -27.02 19.72
CA ASP A 292 -7.67 -27.26 20.51
C ASP A 292 -7.88 -26.86 21.98
N ARG A 293 -7.96 -27.87 22.85
CA ARG A 293 -8.11 -27.73 24.30
C ARG A 293 -6.79 -27.58 25.04
N THR A 294 -5.66 -27.70 24.34
CA THR A 294 -4.32 -27.57 24.95
C THR A 294 -3.89 -26.11 25.12
N ARG A 295 -4.59 -25.17 24.48
CA ARG A 295 -4.34 -23.71 24.55
C ARG A 295 -5.61 -22.95 24.97
N PRO A 296 -5.50 -21.74 25.55
CA PRO A 296 -6.66 -20.92 25.90
C PRO A 296 -7.54 -20.62 24.68
N ARG A 297 -8.86 -20.76 24.78
CA ARG A 297 -9.74 -20.53 23.62
C ARG A 297 -9.84 -19.02 23.32
N PRO A 298 -9.50 -18.56 22.10
CA PRO A 298 -9.65 -17.16 21.73
C PRO A 298 -11.13 -16.80 21.48
N GLU A 299 -11.47 -15.55 21.75
CA GLU A 299 -12.63 -14.87 21.18
C GLU A 299 -12.34 -14.55 19.70
N VAL A 300 -13.36 -14.63 18.85
CA VAL A 300 -13.29 -14.32 17.41
C VAL A 300 -14.41 -13.38 17.05
#